data_AF-B3MCD1-F1
#
_entry.id   AF-B3MCD1-F1
#
_cell.length_a   1.000
_cell.length_b   1.000
_cell.length_c   1.000
_cell.angle_alpha   90.00
_cell.angle_beta   90.00
_cell.angle_gamma   90.00
#
_symmetry.space_group_name_H-M   'P 1'
#
loop_
_entity.id
_entity.type
_entity.pdbx_description
1 polymer ?
#
loop_
_entity_poly.entity_id
_entity_poly.type
_entity_poly.pdbx_seq_one_letter_code
_entity_poly.pdbx_strand_id
1 'polypeptide(L)'
;MPCASDPEGALEPSVPVVSAAYAAQPRSKSNTLGSQRNGMGTGTFSSAYGAGAEKPTVLQMILDALGLRNQAQNREPTSKDIGTLIMLGVMFLLFVISVTGFFVMWFTEYYNNTMLENLILAENSDTANSWLDPDPKYDTLLKAHIFDYPNIEDYLAGRADKVQVRDMGPLTYQEHTVKDEVSFNKNFTVTFRDRKSYKFLPEKSTIGEHDVFMVPNVPLITAAGHVKRMPAIERLVSGALINQFREPLFKKLTASEFLWGYEDKIIKLKSLGKGKRRFGLLQNRNGTSVDSVQLNTGEDDITKFSIITQFNGMPQLDYWEGDECNRIDGSEPSMFSPNLLKDRDTVNVFLQVLCRKVPLNFEKEVTIYNDIDVLRYRTPMDVFGHPSVNPANQCYCQNAEYCLPSGVINATKCYGDAPIFPSFPHFFTGDPELYSLFEGINPDPELHQTYADIHPRFGFPISGASRIQINIMLDKTPLLRNQGARLKNATILPLIWIEITSGDFSEDVLHTLYISTFGLDALQLSLKYGTLLISVTTFSLIVAGVYYLNSRREEIHLQKSKSCAELEALNGGGGILLVQHMNLMPAPVQIPSVQVGRRQERPADAV
;
A
#
# COMPACT_ATOMS: atom_id res chain seq x y z
N MET A 1 13.36 -49.33 24.11
CA MET A 1 12.49 -50.52 24.29
C MET A 1 11.10 -50.13 23.80
N PRO A 2 10.39 -50.99 23.06
CA PRO A 2 9.04 -50.72 22.60
C PRO A 2 7.99 -51.24 23.60
N CYS A 3 6.78 -50.67 23.55
CA CYS A 3 5.50 -51.38 23.61
C CYS A 3 4.38 -50.41 23.18
N ALA A 4 3.29 -50.94 22.64
CA ALA A 4 2.10 -50.21 22.23
C ALA A 4 0.86 -51.05 22.52
N SER A 5 -0.27 -50.41 22.82
CA SER A 5 -1.64 -50.88 22.51
C SER A 5 -2.69 -49.99 23.20
N ASP A 6 -3.65 -49.50 22.43
CA ASP A 6 -4.97 -49.05 22.93
C ASP A 6 -5.81 -50.29 23.39
N PRO A 7 -7.04 -50.12 23.92
CA PRO A 7 -8.19 -50.00 23.00
C PRO A 7 -9.39 -49.14 23.47
N GLU A 8 -10.14 -48.67 22.46
CA GLU A 8 -11.63 -48.56 22.35
C GLU A 8 -12.51 -47.96 23.48
N GLY A 9 -13.50 -47.14 23.09
CA GLY A 9 -14.56 -46.67 23.98
C GLY A 9 -15.49 -45.60 23.38
N ALA A 10 -16.33 -45.98 22.41
CA ALA A 10 -17.38 -45.09 21.87
C ALA A 10 -18.74 -45.34 22.56
N LEU A 11 -19.50 -44.28 22.88
CA LEU A 11 -20.98 -44.26 22.96
C LEU A 11 -21.54 -42.87 23.38
N GLU A 12 -22.35 -42.27 22.51
CA GLU A 12 -23.46 -41.34 22.85
C GLU A 12 -24.79 -42.15 22.91
N PRO A 13 -25.97 -41.59 23.27
CA PRO A 13 -26.29 -40.31 23.94
C PRO A 13 -27.20 -40.50 25.20
N SER A 14 -27.61 -39.40 25.87
CA SER A 14 -29.02 -39.09 26.27
C SER A 14 -29.14 -38.09 27.45
N VAL A 15 -30.38 -37.67 27.77
CA VAL A 15 -30.73 -36.45 28.55
C VAL A 15 -31.47 -36.79 29.86
N PRO A 16 -31.32 -35.98 30.91
CA PRO A 16 -32.46 -35.65 31.80
C PRO A 16 -32.60 -34.14 32.13
N VAL A 17 -33.64 -33.81 32.91
CA VAL A 17 -34.27 -32.47 33.10
C VAL A 17 -34.68 -32.35 34.60
N VAL A 18 -34.97 -31.22 35.28
CA VAL A 18 -35.64 -29.94 34.93
C VAL A 18 -35.25 -28.80 35.90
N SER A 19 -35.20 -27.55 35.39
CA SER A 19 -35.39 -26.25 36.13
C SER A 19 -34.40 -25.83 37.23
N ALA A 20 -34.28 -24.55 37.64
CA ALA A 20 -34.47 -23.23 36.99
C ALA A 20 -34.06 -22.09 37.97
N ALA A 21 -33.71 -20.89 37.47
CA ALA A 21 -34.24 -19.57 37.88
C ALA A 21 -33.35 -18.38 37.44
N TYR A 22 -33.96 -17.19 37.23
CA TYR A 22 -33.40 -15.83 37.02
C TYR A 22 -32.26 -15.66 35.98
N ALA A 23 -32.41 -15.09 34.77
CA ALA A 23 -33.33 -14.12 34.13
C ALA A 23 -32.84 -12.65 34.06
N ALA A 24 -32.26 -12.29 32.91
CA ALA A 24 -32.23 -10.94 32.33
C ALA A 24 -32.20 -11.09 30.79
N GLN A 25 -33.01 -10.33 30.04
CA GLN A 25 -33.12 -10.45 28.58
C GLN A 25 -33.48 -9.11 27.88
N PRO A 26 -33.32 -9.00 26.54
CA PRO A 26 -33.02 -7.72 25.88
C PRO A 26 -34.24 -6.89 25.47
N ARG A 27 -33.97 -5.65 25.03
CA ARG A 27 -34.94 -4.76 24.40
C ARG A 27 -34.96 -4.91 22.87
N SER A 28 -36.05 -5.44 22.34
CA SER A 28 -36.60 -5.01 21.06
C SER A 28 -38.08 -4.65 21.25
N LYS A 29 -38.58 -3.63 20.55
CA LYS A 29 -40.00 -3.26 20.56
C LYS A 29 -40.43 -2.67 19.22
N SER A 30 -41.11 -3.46 18.41
CA SER A 30 -42.25 -2.94 17.66
C SER A 30 -43.39 -2.65 18.65
N ASN A 31 -44.23 -1.66 18.33
CA ASN A 31 -45.43 -1.35 19.12
C ASN A 31 -46.62 -1.18 18.17
N THR A 32 -47.56 -2.11 18.23
CA THR A 32 -48.94 -1.93 17.74
C THR A 32 -49.89 -2.31 18.86
N LEU A 33 -50.78 -1.38 19.23
CA LEU A 33 -52.08 -1.59 19.88
C LEU A 33 -52.72 -0.22 20.12
N GLY A 34 -54.03 -0.20 20.35
CA GLY A 34 -54.78 1.03 20.62
C GLY A 34 -56.02 0.77 21.48
N SER A 35 -56.85 1.81 21.62
CA SER A 35 -58.12 1.82 22.35
C SER A 35 -58.02 1.70 23.87
N GLN A 36 -58.35 2.81 24.57
CA GLN A 36 -59.48 2.81 25.50
C GLN A 36 -60.08 4.22 25.64
N ARG A 37 -61.23 4.33 26.33
CA ARG A 37 -62.19 5.45 26.23
C ARG A 37 -63.04 5.53 27.51
N ASN A 38 -63.26 6.73 28.08
CA ASN A 38 -64.51 7.23 28.71
C ASN A 38 -64.27 8.41 29.69
N GLY A 39 -65.33 9.19 30.00
CA GLY A 39 -65.34 10.33 30.95
C GLY A 39 -65.75 11.66 30.30
N MET A 40 -67.02 11.96 30.01
CA MET A 40 -68.06 12.55 30.89
C MET A 40 -67.64 13.87 31.59
N GLY A 41 -68.38 14.99 31.48
CA GLY A 41 -69.65 15.25 30.77
C GLY A 41 -70.12 16.73 30.88
N THR A 42 -71.40 17.00 30.56
CA THR A 42 -72.06 18.34 30.40
C THR A 42 -71.62 19.14 29.16
N GLY A 43 -72.48 19.95 28.51
CA GLY A 43 -73.94 20.06 28.59
C GLY A 43 -74.52 21.28 27.84
N THR A 44 -75.32 21.07 26.77
CA THR A 44 -75.99 22.09 25.90
C THR A 44 -75.05 23.05 25.13
N PHE A 45 -75.40 23.69 24.00
CA PHE A 45 -76.68 23.80 23.26
C PHE A 45 -76.43 23.93 21.72
N SER A 46 -77.46 23.67 20.90
CA SER A 46 -77.57 23.94 19.43
C SER A 46 -76.60 23.26 18.45
N SER A 47 -77.08 23.09 17.20
CA SER A 47 -76.34 22.57 16.05
C SER A 47 -76.48 23.55 14.87
N ALA A 48 -75.39 23.79 14.14
CA ALA A 48 -75.37 24.45 12.83
C ALA A 48 -74.19 23.92 12.00
N TYR A 49 -74.38 23.80 10.69
CA TYR A 49 -73.48 23.08 9.77
C TYR A 49 -72.15 23.81 9.50
N GLY A 50 -71.07 23.04 9.32
CA GLY A 50 -69.80 23.47 8.72
C GLY A 50 -68.95 22.27 8.32
N ALA A 51 -68.53 22.19 7.05
CA ALA A 51 -67.68 21.10 6.55
C ALA A 51 -66.20 21.31 6.92
N GLY A 52 -65.45 20.21 7.05
CA GLY A 52 -64.06 20.22 7.52
C GLY A 52 -63.02 20.57 6.45
N ALA A 53 -61.75 20.59 6.88
CA ALA A 53 -60.58 20.78 6.01
C ALA A 53 -59.61 19.61 6.17
N GLU A 54 -59.29 18.93 5.06
CA GLU A 54 -58.21 17.94 5.01
C GLU A 54 -56.83 18.60 5.01
N LYS A 55 -55.79 17.86 5.44
CA LYS A 55 -54.40 18.32 5.36
C LYS A 55 -53.90 18.18 3.92
N PRO A 56 -53.15 19.16 3.38
CA PRO A 56 -52.66 19.09 2.00
C PRO A 56 -51.68 17.93 1.81
N THR A 57 -51.77 17.30 0.66
CA THR A 57 -50.81 16.29 0.18
C THR A 57 -49.46 16.93 -0.17
N VAL A 58 -48.40 16.11 -0.27
CA VAL A 58 -47.07 16.55 -0.72
C VAL A 58 -47.15 17.20 -2.11
N LEU A 59 -47.99 16.66 -3.01
CA LEU A 59 -48.25 17.24 -4.32
C LEU A 59 -48.85 18.66 -4.22
N GLN A 60 -49.82 18.87 -3.34
CA GLN A 60 -50.39 20.21 -3.11
C GLN A 60 -49.38 21.18 -2.50
N MET A 61 -48.49 20.73 -1.60
CA MET A 61 -47.41 21.60 -1.08
C MET A 61 -46.38 21.98 -2.15
N ILE A 62 -46.06 21.07 -3.09
CA ILE A 62 -45.20 21.37 -4.25
C ILE A 62 -45.90 22.36 -5.20
N LEU A 63 -47.20 22.18 -5.48
CA LEU A 63 -47.99 23.10 -6.31
C LEU A 63 -48.12 24.49 -5.68
N ASP A 64 -48.24 24.59 -4.36
CA ASP A 64 -48.24 25.86 -3.62
C ASP A 64 -46.86 26.55 -3.69
N ALA A 65 -45.78 25.82 -3.44
CA ALA A 65 -44.41 26.34 -3.50
C ALA A 65 -44.02 26.84 -4.91
N LEU A 66 -44.61 26.26 -5.96
CA LEU A 66 -44.43 26.67 -7.36
C LEU A 66 -45.43 27.75 -7.83
N GLY A 67 -46.29 28.28 -6.97
CA GLY A 67 -47.26 29.33 -7.33
C GLY A 67 -48.36 28.87 -8.32
N LEU A 68 -48.71 27.59 -8.28
CA LEU A 68 -49.68 26.95 -9.17
C LEU A 68 -51.10 26.84 -8.58
N ARG A 69 -51.26 27.07 -7.26
CA ARG A 69 -52.53 26.94 -6.52
C ARG A 69 -53.74 27.61 -7.20
N ASN A 70 -53.56 28.82 -7.72
CA ASN A 70 -54.66 29.67 -8.21
C ASN A 70 -55.23 29.30 -9.59
N GLN A 71 -54.90 28.14 -10.17
CA GLN A 71 -55.52 27.64 -11.41
C GLN A 71 -56.03 26.19 -11.38
N ALA A 72 -55.95 25.50 -10.25
CA ALA A 72 -56.31 24.08 -10.12
C ALA A 72 -57.81 23.75 -10.36
N GLN A 73 -58.69 24.75 -10.49
CA GLN A 73 -60.15 24.56 -10.43
C GLN A 73 -60.87 24.47 -11.80
N ASN A 74 -60.20 24.70 -12.95
CA ASN A 74 -60.88 24.62 -14.26
C ASN A 74 -59.94 24.46 -15.48
N ARG A 75 -58.98 23.52 -15.44
CA ARG A 75 -58.26 23.05 -16.63
C ARG A 75 -57.69 21.65 -16.43
N GLU A 76 -58.04 20.70 -17.29
CA GLU A 76 -57.29 19.44 -17.38
C GLU A 76 -55.87 19.73 -17.89
N PRO A 77 -54.81 19.15 -17.28
CA PRO A 77 -53.45 19.38 -17.73
C PRO A 77 -53.20 18.69 -19.07
N THR A 78 -52.79 19.45 -20.09
CA THR A 78 -52.49 18.91 -21.41
C THR A 78 -51.37 17.87 -21.31
N SER A 79 -51.40 16.81 -22.12
CA SER A 79 -50.35 15.77 -22.12
C SER A 79 -48.92 16.32 -22.26
N LYS A 80 -48.75 17.41 -23.03
CA LYS A 80 -47.49 18.16 -23.17
C LYS A 80 -47.04 18.83 -21.86
N ASP A 81 -47.97 19.36 -21.08
CA ASP A 81 -47.70 20.07 -19.83
C ASP A 81 -47.32 19.06 -18.72
N ILE A 82 -47.99 17.89 -18.68
CA ILE A 82 -47.61 16.76 -17.83
C ILE A 82 -46.17 16.28 -18.17
N GLY A 83 -45.88 16.08 -19.46
CA GLY A 83 -44.53 15.69 -19.90
C GLY A 83 -43.46 16.72 -19.53
N THR A 84 -43.78 18.02 -19.59
CA THR A 84 -42.85 19.09 -19.19
C THR A 84 -42.57 19.07 -17.68
N LEU A 85 -43.58 18.80 -16.84
CA LEU A 85 -43.41 18.65 -15.40
C LEU A 85 -42.58 17.41 -15.03
N ILE A 86 -42.77 16.28 -15.72
CA ILE A 86 -41.96 15.07 -15.52
C ILE A 86 -40.49 15.34 -15.90
N MET A 87 -40.24 16.01 -17.05
CA MET A 87 -38.88 16.39 -17.46
C MET A 87 -38.19 17.31 -16.44
N LEU A 88 -38.91 18.30 -15.89
CA LEU A 88 -38.36 19.16 -14.83
C LEU A 88 -38.10 18.40 -13.53
N GLY A 89 -38.95 17.43 -13.17
CA GLY A 89 -38.71 16.54 -12.02
C GLY A 89 -37.44 15.67 -12.18
N VAL A 90 -37.23 15.11 -13.38
CA VAL A 90 -36.01 14.34 -13.69
C VAL A 90 -34.77 15.25 -13.72
N MET A 91 -34.86 16.44 -14.32
CA MET A 91 -33.76 17.42 -14.30
C MET A 91 -33.41 17.87 -12.88
N PHE A 92 -34.40 18.10 -12.01
CA PHE A 92 -34.18 18.46 -10.61
C PHE A 92 -33.53 17.32 -9.82
N LEU A 93 -33.94 16.07 -10.04
CA LEU A 93 -33.30 14.91 -9.41
C LEU A 93 -31.84 14.74 -9.88
N LEU A 94 -31.57 14.94 -11.17
CA LEU A 94 -30.19 14.97 -11.71
C LEU A 94 -29.36 16.15 -11.16
N PHE A 95 -29.97 17.31 -10.97
CA PHE A 95 -29.33 18.46 -10.31
C PHE A 95 -28.96 18.13 -8.85
N VAL A 96 -29.88 17.57 -8.07
CA VAL A 96 -29.60 17.15 -6.68
C VAL A 96 -28.48 16.12 -6.63
N ILE A 97 -28.51 15.07 -7.46
CA ILE A 97 -27.45 14.05 -7.51
C ILE A 97 -26.10 14.65 -7.92
N SER A 98 -26.06 15.50 -8.94
CA SER A 98 -24.80 16.11 -9.42
C SER A 98 -24.24 17.16 -8.46
N VAL A 99 -25.08 17.92 -7.75
CA VAL A 99 -24.65 18.80 -6.66
C VAL A 99 -24.10 17.99 -5.48
N THR A 100 -24.77 16.90 -5.07
CA THR A 100 -24.25 16.01 -4.02
C THR A 100 -22.91 15.39 -4.44
N GLY A 101 -22.80 14.90 -5.68
CA GLY A 101 -21.55 14.37 -6.24
C GLY A 101 -20.44 15.43 -6.30
N PHE A 102 -20.75 16.66 -6.69
CA PHE A 102 -19.81 17.78 -6.66
C PHE A 102 -19.31 18.06 -5.24
N PHE A 103 -20.20 18.16 -4.25
CA PHE A 103 -19.80 18.38 -2.86
C PHE A 103 -18.92 17.25 -2.31
N VAL A 104 -19.27 15.99 -2.58
CA VAL A 104 -18.45 14.83 -2.19
C VAL A 104 -17.08 14.86 -2.87
N MET A 105 -17.02 15.07 -4.18
CA MET A 105 -15.77 15.00 -4.95
C MET A 105 -14.81 16.18 -4.72
N TRP A 106 -15.30 17.35 -4.30
CA TRP A 106 -14.49 18.55 -4.09
C TRP A 106 -14.19 18.88 -2.63
N PHE A 107 -15.08 18.55 -1.69
CA PHE A 107 -14.97 18.96 -0.28
C PHE A 107 -14.84 17.78 0.69
N THR A 108 -14.65 16.55 0.19
CA THR A 108 -14.38 15.37 1.02
C THR A 108 -13.28 14.50 0.43
N GLU A 109 -12.55 13.79 1.29
CA GLU A 109 -11.57 12.78 0.90
C GLU A 109 -12.21 11.45 0.44
N TYR A 110 -13.54 11.37 0.27
CA TYR A 110 -14.28 10.13 0.03
C TYR A 110 -13.66 9.28 -1.10
N TYR A 111 -13.37 9.88 -2.26
CA TYR A 111 -12.77 9.15 -3.38
C TYR A 111 -11.36 8.64 -3.08
N ASN A 112 -10.56 9.39 -2.32
CA ASN A 112 -9.22 8.97 -1.92
C ASN A 112 -9.30 7.84 -0.89
N ASN A 113 -10.19 7.96 0.10
CA ASN A 113 -10.43 6.92 1.10
C ASN A 113 -10.95 5.63 0.47
N THR A 114 -11.98 5.69 -0.40
CA THR A 114 -12.49 4.52 -1.12
C THR A 114 -11.48 3.91 -2.09
N MET A 115 -10.49 4.67 -2.57
CA MET A 115 -9.35 4.09 -3.29
C MET A 115 -8.39 3.35 -2.34
N LEU A 116 -8.05 3.96 -1.20
CA LEU A 116 -7.19 3.37 -0.16
C LEU A 116 -7.81 2.12 0.50
N GLU A 117 -9.14 2.04 0.59
CA GLU A 117 -9.89 0.86 1.06
C GLU A 117 -9.56 -0.40 0.23
N ASN A 118 -9.20 -0.27 -1.06
CA ASN A 118 -8.80 -1.42 -1.89
C ASN A 118 -7.38 -1.94 -1.58
N LEU A 119 -6.60 -1.24 -0.75
CA LEU A 119 -5.29 -1.72 -0.27
C LEU A 119 -5.43 -2.63 0.96
N ILE A 120 -6.58 -2.63 1.62
CA ILE A 120 -6.81 -3.38 2.87
C ILE A 120 -6.70 -4.89 2.62
N LEU A 121 -5.91 -5.57 3.43
CA LEU A 121 -5.78 -7.04 3.42
C LEU A 121 -6.95 -7.68 4.17
N ALA A 122 -8.17 -7.54 3.64
CA ALA A 122 -9.37 -8.18 4.17
C ALA A 122 -9.41 -9.68 3.81
N GLU A 123 -9.86 -10.53 4.74
CA GLU A 123 -9.89 -11.99 4.56
C GLU A 123 -10.74 -12.39 3.33
N ASN A 124 -10.18 -13.19 2.41
CA ASN A 124 -10.77 -13.60 1.13
C ASN A 124 -10.97 -12.48 0.08
N SER A 125 -10.44 -11.27 0.28
CA SER A 125 -10.45 -10.21 -0.75
C SER A 125 -9.48 -10.49 -1.89
N ASP A 126 -9.75 -9.96 -3.09
CA ASP A 126 -8.84 -10.08 -4.24
C ASP A 126 -7.46 -9.44 -3.99
N THR A 127 -7.41 -8.34 -3.23
CA THR A 127 -6.15 -7.71 -2.79
C THR A 127 -5.37 -8.64 -1.87
N ALA A 128 -6.02 -9.26 -0.88
CA ALA A 128 -5.37 -10.24 -0.03
C ALA A 128 -4.88 -11.45 -0.84
N ASN A 129 -5.72 -12.03 -1.71
CA ASN A 129 -5.33 -13.16 -2.56
C ASN A 129 -4.09 -12.84 -3.42
N SER A 130 -4.04 -11.64 -4.01
CA SER A 130 -2.91 -11.16 -4.84
C SER A 130 -1.64 -10.87 -4.04
N TRP A 131 -1.76 -10.57 -2.74
CA TRP A 131 -0.62 -10.40 -1.82
C TRP A 131 -0.13 -11.73 -1.23
N LEU A 132 -1.01 -12.73 -1.14
CA LEU A 132 -0.69 -14.08 -0.68
C LEU A 132 0.06 -14.89 -1.75
N ASP A 133 -0.40 -14.84 -3.00
CA ASP A 133 0.18 -15.56 -4.14
C ASP A 133 0.36 -14.59 -5.34
N PRO A 134 1.39 -13.72 -5.32
CA PRO A 134 1.57 -12.69 -6.34
C PRO A 134 1.99 -13.27 -7.70
N ASP A 135 1.50 -12.66 -8.77
CA ASP A 135 1.83 -13.03 -10.14
C ASP A 135 3.36 -12.93 -10.39
N PRO A 136 4.05 -14.01 -10.85
CA PRO A 136 5.50 -14.04 -11.07
C PRO A 136 6.07 -12.95 -11.99
N LYS A 137 5.25 -12.22 -12.75
CA LYS A 137 5.69 -11.02 -13.49
C LYS A 137 6.14 -9.86 -12.58
N TYR A 138 5.83 -9.92 -11.29
CA TYR A 138 6.27 -8.97 -10.26
C TYR A 138 7.46 -9.49 -9.42
N ASP A 139 8.03 -10.66 -9.76
CA ASP A 139 9.15 -11.25 -9.01
C ASP A 139 10.35 -10.30 -8.91
N THR A 140 11.07 -10.39 -7.79
CA THR A 140 12.28 -9.60 -7.54
C THR A 140 13.53 -10.30 -8.07
N LEU A 141 14.61 -9.55 -8.27
CA LEU A 141 15.93 -10.11 -8.59
C LEU A 141 16.84 -10.05 -7.36
N LEU A 142 17.19 -11.23 -6.83
CA LEU A 142 18.28 -11.38 -5.87
C LEU A 142 19.60 -11.52 -6.64
N LYS A 143 20.51 -10.57 -6.47
CA LYS A 143 21.87 -10.59 -7.04
C LYS A 143 22.84 -10.80 -5.90
N ALA A 144 23.52 -11.94 -5.89
CA ALA A 144 24.56 -12.24 -4.90
C ALA A 144 25.95 -11.90 -5.47
N HIS A 145 26.77 -11.26 -4.64
CA HIS A 145 28.16 -10.94 -4.91
C HIS A 145 29.04 -11.63 -3.86
N ILE A 146 30.01 -12.43 -4.29
CA ILE A 146 30.85 -13.26 -3.42
C ILE A 146 32.24 -12.63 -3.29
N PHE A 147 32.75 -12.52 -2.07
CA PHE A 147 34.11 -12.04 -1.84
C PHE A 147 35.12 -13.19 -1.88
N ASP A 148 35.89 -13.26 -2.97
CA ASP A 148 36.98 -14.24 -3.19
C ASP A 148 38.30 -13.75 -2.60
N TYR A 149 39.04 -14.65 -1.94
CA TYR A 149 40.28 -14.38 -1.22
C TYR A 149 41.49 -15.09 -1.87
N PRO A 150 41.91 -14.70 -3.08
CA PRO A 150 42.84 -15.47 -3.91
C PRO A 150 44.25 -15.62 -3.34
N ASN A 151 44.72 -14.66 -2.54
CA ASN A 151 46.09 -14.65 -1.98
C ASN A 151 46.15 -15.02 -0.48
N ILE A 152 45.06 -15.49 0.13
CA ILE A 152 44.99 -15.62 1.60
C ILE A 152 46.04 -16.59 2.17
N GLU A 153 46.41 -17.63 1.43
CA GLU A 153 47.49 -18.55 1.80
C GLU A 153 48.85 -17.85 1.82
N ASP A 154 49.13 -16.95 0.86
CA ASP A 154 50.34 -16.12 0.83
C ASP A 154 50.34 -15.10 1.97
N TYR A 155 49.20 -14.44 2.23
CA TYR A 155 49.08 -13.53 3.36
C TYR A 155 49.31 -14.26 4.69
N LEU A 156 48.65 -15.39 4.94
CA LEU A 156 48.82 -16.14 6.20
C LEU A 156 50.23 -16.70 6.36
N ALA A 157 50.89 -17.11 5.26
CA ALA A 157 52.29 -17.56 5.26
C ALA A 157 53.33 -16.43 5.39
N GLY A 158 52.93 -15.15 5.34
CA GLY A 158 53.85 -14.02 5.40
C GLY A 158 54.54 -13.67 4.08
N ARG A 159 54.01 -14.16 2.94
CA ARG A 159 54.50 -13.87 1.58
C ARG A 159 53.84 -12.63 0.94
N ALA A 160 52.76 -12.12 1.52
CA ALA A 160 52.08 -10.89 1.10
C ALA A 160 51.67 -10.03 2.31
N ASP A 161 51.69 -8.70 2.17
CA ASP A 161 51.39 -7.78 3.28
C ASP A 161 49.94 -7.30 3.36
N LYS A 162 49.16 -7.49 2.30
CA LYS A 162 47.71 -7.28 2.26
C LYS A 162 46.97 -8.53 1.83
N VAL A 163 45.71 -8.62 2.24
CA VAL A 163 44.76 -9.64 1.76
C VAL A 163 44.05 -9.09 0.54
N GLN A 164 44.18 -9.74 -0.61
CA GLN A 164 43.39 -9.43 -1.78
C GLN A 164 41.98 -9.99 -1.61
N VAL A 165 40.99 -9.15 -1.92
CA VAL A 165 39.58 -9.49 -1.89
C VAL A 165 38.98 -9.06 -3.23
N ARG A 166 38.39 -9.99 -3.97
CA ARG A 166 37.69 -9.71 -5.23
C ARG A 166 36.20 -9.81 -5.03
N ASP A 167 35.48 -8.79 -5.49
CA ASP A 167 34.03 -8.87 -5.67
C ASP A 167 33.72 -9.69 -6.93
N MET A 168 33.08 -10.84 -6.74
CA MET A 168 32.69 -11.77 -7.79
C MET A 168 31.16 -11.81 -7.89
N GLY A 169 30.59 -11.05 -8.81
CA GLY A 169 29.15 -10.97 -9.05
C GLY A 169 28.76 -9.99 -10.16
N PRO A 170 27.46 -9.84 -10.46
CA PRO A 170 26.35 -10.54 -9.82
C PRO A 170 26.21 -12.01 -10.24
N LEU A 171 25.78 -12.84 -9.30
CA LEU A 171 25.13 -14.13 -9.51
C LEU A 171 23.62 -13.93 -9.27
N THR A 172 22.83 -13.93 -10.34
CA THR A 172 21.45 -13.43 -10.32
C THR A 172 20.43 -14.57 -10.27
N TYR A 173 19.43 -14.42 -9.39
CA TYR A 173 18.27 -15.30 -9.26
C TYR A 173 16.98 -14.48 -9.31
N GLN A 174 15.97 -15.02 -9.97
CA GLN A 174 14.58 -14.60 -9.79
C GLN A 174 14.11 -15.11 -8.42
N GLU A 175 13.78 -14.20 -7.50
CA GLU A 175 13.22 -14.48 -6.16
C GLU A 175 11.70 -14.31 -6.20
N HIS A 176 10.99 -15.44 -6.27
CA HIS A 176 9.54 -15.51 -6.17
C HIS A 176 9.16 -15.73 -4.70
N THR A 177 8.19 -14.97 -4.18
CA THR A 177 7.80 -14.99 -2.75
C THR A 177 6.28 -15.12 -2.62
N VAL A 178 5.83 -16.18 -1.94
CA VAL A 178 4.42 -16.39 -1.56
C VAL A 178 4.29 -16.40 -0.03
N LYS A 179 3.08 -16.15 0.48
CA LYS A 179 2.77 -16.15 1.90
C LYS A 179 2.28 -17.54 2.33
N ASP A 180 2.88 -18.09 3.38
CA ASP A 180 2.69 -19.46 3.87
C ASP A 180 2.37 -19.46 5.38
N GLU A 181 1.78 -20.53 5.90
CA GLU A 181 1.26 -20.62 7.29
C GLU A 181 0.40 -19.40 7.72
N VAL A 182 -0.44 -18.90 6.80
CA VAL A 182 -1.19 -17.64 6.94
C VAL A 182 -2.38 -17.78 7.90
N SER A 183 -2.60 -16.76 8.74
CA SER A 183 -3.75 -16.66 9.62
C SER A 183 -4.18 -15.20 9.81
N PHE A 184 -5.43 -14.89 9.46
CA PHE A 184 -6.05 -13.59 9.74
C PHE A 184 -6.58 -13.57 11.19
N ASN A 185 -6.27 -12.51 11.92
CA ASN A 185 -6.51 -12.41 13.36
C ASN A 185 -7.61 -11.39 13.68
N LYS A 186 -8.37 -11.65 14.75
CA LYS A 186 -9.52 -10.83 15.21
C LYS A 186 -9.16 -9.42 15.72
N ASN A 187 -7.90 -9.02 15.63
CA ASN A 187 -7.37 -7.70 15.99
C ASN A 187 -6.89 -6.91 14.76
N PHE A 188 -7.42 -7.19 13.57
CA PHE A 188 -7.10 -6.49 12.32
C PHE A 188 -5.61 -6.64 11.91
N THR A 189 -5.06 -7.83 12.17
CA THR A 189 -3.70 -8.19 11.76
C THR A 189 -3.68 -9.52 11.02
N VAL A 190 -2.70 -9.73 10.15
CA VAL A 190 -2.43 -11.03 9.50
C VAL A 190 -1.07 -11.55 9.97
N THR A 191 -1.03 -12.80 10.41
CA THR A 191 0.20 -13.55 10.74
C THR A 191 0.56 -14.45 9.57
N PHE A 192 1.83 -14.53 9.18
CA PHE A 192 2.30 -15.35 8.07
C PHE A 192 3.80 -15.70 8.18
N ARG A 193 4.28 -16.51 7.25
CA ARG A 193 5.69 -16.74 6.92
C ARG A 193 5.90 -16.45 5.44
N ASP A 194 7.03 -15.89 5.04
CA ASP A 194 7.40 -15.89 3.63
C ASP A 194 7.90 -17.29 3.22
N ARG A 195 7.39 -17.81 2.11
CA ARG A 195 7.99 -18.94 1.40
C ARG A 195 8.58 -18.43 0.08
N LYS A 196 9.89 -18.55 -0.06
CA LYS A 196 10.61 -18.03 -1.23
C LYS A 196 11.24 -19.15 -2.05
N SER A 197 11.26 -18.99 -3.36
CA SER A 197 11.97 -19.87 -4.29
C SER A 197 12.87 -19.06 -5.21
N TYR A 198 13.96 -19.70 -5.67
CA TYR A 198 15.01 -19.06 -6.45
C TYR A 198 15.23 -19.81 -7.75
N LYS A 199 15.20 -19.09 -8.87
CA LYS A 199 15.53 -19.60 -10.20
C LYS A 199 16.75 -18.86 -10.73
N PHE A 200 17.85 -19.57 -10.95
CA PHE A 200 19.09 -19.00 -11.48
C PHE A 200 18.90 -18.43 -12.89
N LEU A 201 19.45 -17.23 -13.13
CA LEU A 201 19.40 -16.51 -14.40
C LEU A 201 20.83 -16.33 -14.95
N PRO A 202 21.37 -17.32 -15.69
CA PRO A 202 22.75 -17.26 -16.22
C PRO A 202 22.96 -16.07 -17.16
N GLU A 203 21.94 -15.67 -17.92
CA GLU A 203 21.99 -14.53 -18.84
C GLU A 203 22.07 -13.16 -18.15
N LYS A 204 21.81 -13.12 -16.83
CA LYS A 204 21.97 -11.94 -15.96
C LYS A 204 23.11 -12.09 -14.95
N SER A 205 24.00 -13.05 -15.14
CA SER A 205 25.07 -13.38 -14.20
C SER A 205 26.45 -13.27 -14.86
N THR A 206 27.43 -12.72 -14.14
CA THR A 206 28.84 -12.64 -14.60
C THR A 206 29.65 -13.87 -14.20
N ILE A 207 29.15 -14.64 -13.23
CA ILE A 207 29.71 -15.89 -12.72
C ILE A 207 28.66 -17.00 -12.72
N GLY A 208 29.11 -18.25 -12.73
CA GLY A 208 28.25 -19.43 -12.67
C GLY A 208 28.08 -20.01 -11.27
N GLU A 209 26.98 -20.74 -11.05
CA GLU A 209 26.71 -21.46 -9.78
C GLU A 209 27.81 -22.47 -9.38
N HIS A 210 28.64 -22.90 -10.32
CA HIS A 210 29.72 -23.88 -10.13
C HIS A 210 31.12 -23.26 -10.15
N ASP A 211 31.24 -21.93 -10.25
CA ASP A 211 32.54 -21.25 -10.12
C ASP A 211 33.05 -21.36 -8.67
N VAL A 212 34.35 -21.61 -8.54
CA VAL A 212 34.99 -21.97 -7.25
C VAL A 212 35.78 -20.80 -6.69
N PHE A 213 35.41 -20.37 -5.48
CA PHE A 213 35.98 -19.22 -4.78
C PHE A 213 36.67 -19.66 -3.48
N MET A 214 37.72 -18.93 -3.09
CA MET A 214 38.36 -19.09 -1.78
C MET A 214 37.64 -18.18 -0.76
N VAL A 215 36.92 -18.78 0.18
CA VAL A 215 36.01 -18.05 1.10
C VAL A 215 36.25 -18.43 2.57
N PRO A 216 35.92 -17.57 3.55
CA PRO A 216 36.06 -17.91 4.97
C PRO A 216 35.21 -19.11 5.39
N ASN A 217 35.78 -20.00 6.20
CA ASN A 217 35.11 -21.19 6.72
C ASN A 217 34.17 -20.83 7.88
N VAL A 218 33.00 -20.27 7.55
CA VAL A 218 32.00 -19.80 8.52
C VAL A 218 31.65 -20.83 9.60
N PRO A 219 31.38 -22.12 9.30
CA PRO A 219 31.13 -23.13 10.34
C PRO A 219 32.25 -23.26 11.38
N LEU A 220 33.52 -23.17 10.97
CA LEU A 220 34.66 -23.24 11.88
C LEU A 220 34.79 -21.97 12.73
N ILE A 221 34.55 -20.80 12.15
CA ILE A 221 34.63 -19.51 12.85
C ILE A 221 33.50 -19.42 13.91
N THR A 222 32.28 -19.78 13.55
CA THR A 222 31.14 -19.89 14.47
C THR A 222 31.40 -20.90 15.58
N ALA A 223 31.82 -22.13 15.24
CA ALA A 223 32.12 -23.17 16.23
C ALA A 223 33.24 -22.75 17.21
N ALA A 224 34.26 -22.03 16.73
CA ALA A 224 35.30 -21.46 17.59
C ALA A 224 34.73 -20.46 18.61
N GLY A 225 33.80 -19.60 18.19
CA GLY A 225 33.08 -18.66 19.05
C GLY A 225 32.32 -19.35 20.18
N HIS A 226 31.51 -20.37 19.87
CA HIS A 226 30.83 -21.18 20.90
C HIS A 226 31.83 -21.88 21.83
N VAL A 227 32.88 -22.50 21.27
CA VAL A 227 33.90 -23.22 22.06
C VAL A 227 34.69 -22.30 22.99
N LYS A 228 34.91 -21.03 22.65
CA LYS A 228 35.51 -20.03 23.57
C LYS A 228 34.69 -19.87 24.86
N ARG A 229 33.36 -19.87 24.73
CA ARG A 229 32.38 -19.65 25.82
C ARG A 229 32.10 -20.91 26.66
N MET A 230 32.48 -22.10 26.20
CA MET A 230 32.28 -23.36 26.93
C MET A 230 33.10 -23.43 28.24
N PRO A 231 32.61 -24.17 29.27
CA PRO A 231 33.39 -24.55 30.45
C PRO A 231 34.73 -25.21 30.09
N ALA A 232 35.74 -25.07 30.95
CA ALA A 232 37.13 -25.40 30.62
C ALA A 232 37.36 -26.83 30.10
N ILE A 233 36.64 -27.83 30.64
CA ILE A 233 36.74 -29.24 30.24
C ILE A 233 36.06 -29.47 28.87
N GLU A 234 34.82 -28.99 28.72
CA GLU A 234 34.06 -29.08 27.46
C GLU A 234 34.77 -28.37 26.31
N ARG A 235 35.33 -27.18 26.59
CA ARG A 235 36.17 -26.41 25.65
C ARG A 235 37.39 -27.21 25.18
N LEU A 236 38.03 -27.96 26.07
CA LEU A 236 39.19 -28.80 25.72
C LEU A 236 38.76 -29.99 24.86
N VAL A 237 37.68 -30.68 25.23
CA VAL A 237 37.15 -31.83 24.47
C VAL A 237 36.66 -31.41 23.09
N SER A 238 35.78 -30.40 23.00
CA SER A 238 35.26 -29.86 21.73
C SER A 238 36.37 -29.26 20.88
N GLY A 239 37.32 -28.53 21.49
CA GLY A 239 38.48 -27.98 20.78
C GLY A 239 39.40 -29.06 20.19
N ALA A 240 39.66 -30.15 20.91
CA ALA A 240 40.43 -31.28 20.39
C ALA A 240 39.69 -32.00 19.25
N LEU A 241 38.38 -32.20 19.41
CA LEU A 241 37.54 -32.91 18.45
C LEU A 241 37.33 -32.13 17.14
N ILE A 242 37.23 -30.80 17.19
CA ILE A 242 37.20 -29.96 15.97
C ILE A 242 38.56 -29.95 15.28
N ASN A 243 39.67 -29.84 16.04
CA ASN A 243 41.03 -29.93 15.48
C ASN A 243 41.29 -31.26 14.75
N GLN A 244 40.66 -32.37 15.17
CA GLN A 244 40.79 -33.67 14.53
C GLN A 244 40.33 -33.67 13.06
N PHE A 245 39.32 -32.85 12.69
CA PHE A 245 38.86 -32.73 11.30
C PHE A 245 39.85 -32.00 10.38
N ARG A 246 40.80 -31.23 10.95
CA ARG A 246 41.79 -30.43 10.22
C ARG A 246 41.18 -29.47 9.20
N GLU A 247 40.02 -28.90 9.52
CA GLU A 247 39.36 -27.92 8.66
C GLU A 247 40.18 -26.61 8.59
N PRO A 248 40.44 -26.06 7.38
CA PRO A 248 41.17 -24.82 7.20
C PRO A 248 40.29 -23.58 7.47
N LEU A 249 40.90 -22.46 7.85
CA LEU A 249 40.21 -21.19 8.13
C LEU A 249 39.54 -20.58 6.88
N PHE A 250 40.06 -20.88 5.69
CA PHE A 250 39.48 -20.55 4.39
C PHE A 250 39.33 -21.82 3.56
N LYS A 251 38.28 -21.91 2.74
CA LYS A 251 37.90 -23.08 1.94
C LYS A 251 37.66 -22.69 0.49
N LYS A 252 37.96 -23.61 -0.42
CA LYS A 252 37.47 -23.56 -1.80
C LYS A 252 36.09 -24.20 -1.84
N LEU A 253 35.08 -23.47 -2.30
CA LEU A 253 33.69 -23.88 -2.45
C LEU A 253 33.13 -23.34 -3.76
N THR A 254 32.17 -24.01 -4.37
CA THR A 254 31.38 -23.40 -5.45
C THR A 254 30.44 -22.31 -4.91
N ALA A 255 30.01 -21.38 -5.77
CA ALA A 255 29.01 -20.39 -5.40
C ALA A 255 27.73 -21.00 -4.80
N SER A 256 27.16 -22.02 -5.47
CA SER A 256 25.93 -22.69 -5.04
C SER A 256 26.12 -23.44 -3.70
N GLU A 257 27.30 -24.03 -3.47
CA GLU A 257 27.64 -24.60 -2.15
C GLU A 257 27.72 -23.52 -1.06
N PHE A 258 28.37 -22.39 -1.31
CA PHE A 258 28.57 -21.34 -0.30
C PHE A 258 27.26 -20.61 0.05
N LEU A 259 26.38 -20.39 -0.94
CA LEU A 259 25.09 -19.73 -0.76
C LEU A 259 24.00 -20.70 -0.26
N TRP A 260 23.76 -21.81 -0.97
CA TRP A 260 22.60 -22.69 -0.74
C TRP A 260 22.92 -23.96 0.06
N GLY A 261 24.19 -24.39 0.07
CA GLY A 261 24.76 -25.09 1.21
C GLY A 261 25.48 -26.41 0.93
N TYR A 262 26.61 -26.64 1.61
CA TYR A 262 27.41 -27.87 1.56
C TYR A 262 27.32 -28.68 2.86
N GLU A 263 27.73 -29.95 2.83
CA GLU A 263 27.88 -30.77 4.05
C GLU A 263 29.22 -30.48 4.76
N ASP A 264 29.18 -29.75 5.89
CA ASP A 264 30.38 -29.48 6.69
C ASP A 264 30.70 -30.60 7.72
N LYS A 265 31.98 -30.83 8.02
CA LYS A 265 32.41 -31.88 8.97
C LYS A 265 32.19 -31.51 10.44
N ILE A 266 32.27 -30.22 10.78
CA ILE A 266 32.11 -29.70 12.15
C ILE A 266 30.62 -29.76 12.53
N ILE A 267 29.74 -29.39 11.61
CA ILE A 267 28.28 -29.37 11.85
C ILE A 267 27.70 -30.79 12.04
N LYS A 268 28.36 -31.83 11.52
CA LYS A 268 27.99 -33.23 11.78
C LYS A 268 28.18 -33.67 13.25
N LEU A 269 28.79 -32.82 14.09
CA LEU A 269 29.09 -33.13 15.48
C LEU A 269 27.86 -32.93 16.40
N LYS A 270 27.14 -34.02 16.69
CA LYS A 270 25.91 -34.04 17.52
C LYS A 270 26.03 -33.40 18.91
N SER A 271 27.23 -33.22 19.46
CA SER A 271 27.42 -32.52 20.75
C SER A 271 27.25 -30.99 20.66
N LEU A 272 27.16 -30.43 19.46
CA LEU A 272 26.77 -29.04 19.20
C LEU A 272 25.25 -28.89 18.95
N GLY A 273 24.46 -29.97 19.11
CA GLY A 273 23.00 -29.95 19.04
C GLY A 273 22.39 -30.85 17.96
N LYS A 274 21.06 -30.78 17.79
CA LYS A 274 20.29 -31.52 16.76
C LYS A 274 20.37 -30.84 15.38
N GLY A 275 21.55 -30.38 14.98
CA GLY A 275 21.74 -29.47 13.84
C GLY A 275 21.38 -30.03 12.45
N LYS A 276 21.01 -29.13 11.53
CA LYS A 276 20.92 -29.41 10.08
C LYS A 276 22.30 -29.90 9.58
N ARG A 277 22.37 -30.87 8.67
CA ARG A 277 23.66 -31.39 8.14
C ARG A 277 24.39 -30.49 7.14
N ARG A 278 23.71 -29.45 6.63
CA ARG A 278 24.22 -28.52 5.62
C ARG A 278 24.33 -27.10 6.17
N PHE A 279 25.29 -26.36 5.63
CA PHE A 279 25.43 -24.92 5.82
C PHE A 279 25.63 -24.24 4.46
N GLY A 280 24.88 -23.17 4.23
CA GLY A 280 25.07 -22.16 3.20
C GLY A 280 24.48 -20.84 3.71
N LEU A 281 25.02 -19.69 3.30
CA LEU A 281 24.68 -18.38 3.86
C LEU A 281 23.21 -18.00 3.67
N LEU A 282 22.61 -18.40 2.54
CA LEU A 282 21.24 -18.10 2.17
C LEU A 282 20.31 -19.33 2.30
N GLN A 283 20.80 -20.47 2.83
CA GLN A 283 20.03 -21.73 2.86
C GLN A 283 18.70 -21.64 3.61
N ASN A 284 18.59 -20.74 4.60
CA ASN A 284 17.35 -20.53 5.37
C ASN A 284 16.36 -19.60 4.66
N ARG A 285 16.76 -18.91 3.57
CA ARG A 285 15.86 -18.08 2.76
C ARG A 285 15.09 -18.87 1.69
N ASN A 286 15.40 -20.14 1.46
CA ASN A 286 14.83 -20.96 0.39
C ASN A 286 13.86 -22.00 0.99
N GLY A 287 12.63 -22.02 0.47
CA GLY A 287 11.49 -22.63 1.15
C GLY A 287 10.82 -21.67 2.14
N THR A 288 10.02 -22.22 3.05
CA THR A 288 9.26 -21.48 4.07
C THR A 288 10.18 -21.00 5.20
N SER A 289 10.07 -19.71 5.55
CA SER A 289 10.91 -19.08 6.57
C SER A 289 10.70 -19.70 7.95
N VAL A 290 11.79 -19.84 8.71
CA VAL A 290 11.73 -20.21 10.14
C VAL A 290 11.13 -19.09 10.99
N ASP A 291 11.11 -17.85 10.47
CA ASP A 291 10.57 -16.68 11.12
C ASP A 291 9.11 -16.43 10.72
N SER A 292 8.27 -16.01 11.69
CA SER A 292 6.91 -15.54 11.43
C SER A 292 6.76 -14.05 11.68
N VAL A 293 5.91 -13.41 10.89
CA VAL A 293 5.63 -11.96 10.93
C VAL A 293 4.13 -11.77 11.14
N GLN A 294 3.77 -10.78 11.96
CA GLN A 294 2.42 -10.26 12.05
C GLN A 294 2.43 -8.76 11.69
N LEU A 295 1.50 -8.32 10.84
CA LEU A 295 1.32 -6.91 10.47
C LEU A 295 -0.16 -6.51 10.45
N ASN A 296 -0.46 -5.21 10.57
CA ASN A 296 -1.82 -4.69 10.49
C ASN A 296 -2.35 -4.75 9.06
N THR A 297 -3.60 -5.23 8.88
CA THR A 297 -4.26 -5.35 7.57
C THR A 297 -4.72 -4.02 6.99
N GLY A 298 -4.78 -2.97 7.82
CA GLY A 298 -5.35 -1.66 7.48
C GLY A 298 -6.88 -1.58 7.62
N GLU A 299 -7.53 -2.65 8.09
CA GLU A 299 -9.00 -2.77 8.18
C GLU A 299 -9.62 -1.90 9.29
N ASP A 300 -8.89 -1.67 10.39
CA ASP A 300 -9.30 -0.72 11.44
C ASP A 300 -8.82 0.71 11.15
N ASP A 301 -7.60 0.84 10.63
CA ASP A 301 -6.92 2.11 10.38
C ASP A 301 -5.83 1.94 9.30
N ILE A 302 -6.12 2.47 8.10
CA ILE A 302 -5.21 2.42 6.96
C ILE A 302 -3.86 3.13 7.21
N THR A 303 -3.74 3.99 8.22
CA THR A 303 -2.43 4.59 8.58
C THR A 303 -1.46 3.58 9.18
N LYS A 304 -1.97 2.47 9.77
CA LYS A 304 -1.19 1.36 10.31
C LYS A 304 -0.84 0.30 9.28
N PHE A 305 -1.36 0.41 8.05
CA PHE A 305 -1.21 -0.59 7.00
C PHE A 305 0.26 -1.01 6.80
N SER A 306 0.50 -2.32 6.76
CA SER A 306 1.83 -2.93 6.64
C SER A 306 2.79 -2.71 7.82
N ILE A 307 2.41 -1.95 8.86
CA ILE A 307 3.21 -1.85 10.09
C ILE A 307 3.21 -3.19 10.82
N ILE A 308 4.40 -3.68 11.17
CA ILE A 308 4.62 -4.95 11.87
C ILE A 308 4.30 -4.82 13.37
N THR A 309 3.52 -5.76 13.89
CA THR A 309 3.06 -5.82 15.28
C THR A 309 3.74 -6.91 16.10
N GLN A 310 4.18 -8.01 15.45
CA GLN A 310 4.93 -9.09 16.09
C GLN A 310 5.96 -9.70 15.14
N PHE A 311 7.10 -10.10 15.68
CA PHE A 311 8.11 -10.93 15.02
C PHE A 311 8.34 -12.18 15.88
N ASN A 312 8.19 -13.37 15.30
CA ASN A 312 8.23 -14.65 16.02
C ASN A 312 7.29 -14.72 17.26
N GLY A 313 6.14 -14.04 17.18
CA GLY A 313 5.17 -13.95 18.28
C GLY A 313 5.54 -12.96 19.40
N MET A 314 6.66 -12.25 19.27
CA MET A 314 7.10 -11.22 20.23
C MET A 314 6.77 -9.82 19.68
N PRO A 315 6.17 -8.91 20.47
CA PRO A 315 5.85 -7.53 20.04
C PRO A 315 7.07 -6.59 20.04
N GLN A 316 8.24 -7.10 20.46
CA GLN A 316 9.48 -6.38 20.68
C GLN A 316 10.61 -7.43 20.68
N LEU A 317 11.83 -7.05 20.26
CA LEU A 317 13.01 -7.94 20.28
C LEU A 317 13.66 -8.02 21.67
N ASP A 318 14.53 -8.99 21.86
CA ASP A 318 15.38 -9.19 23.05
C ASP A 318 16.90 -9.12 22.73
N TYR A 319 17.24 -8.64 21.53
CA TYR A 319 18.61 -8.65 21.02
C TYR A 319 19.45 -7.46 21.52
N TRP A 320 18.84 -6.29 21.65
CA TRP A 320 19.53 -5.02 21.95
C TRP A 320 19.30 -4.60 23.41
N GLU A 321 19.99 -3.57 23.89
CA GLU A 321 19.67 -2.99 25.21
C GLU A 321 18.53 -1.96 25.10
N GLY A 322 17.70 -1.86 26.14
CA GLY A 322 16.59 -0.89 26.21
C GLY A 322 15.51 -1.06 25.13
N ASP A 323 14.46 -0.25 25.20
CA ASP A 323 13.26 -0.49 24.40
C ASP A 323 13.40 -0.07 22.94
N GLU A 324 13.88 1.16 22.67
CA GLU A 324 13.83 1.74 21.32
C GLU A 324 14.64 0.99 20.26
N CYS A 325 15.79 0.40 20.61
CA CYS A 325 16.56 -0.44 19.68
C CYS A 325 15.86 -1.78 19.38
N ASN A 326 14.99 -2.26 20.27
CA ASN A 326 14.25 -3.52 20.14
C ASN A 326 12.85 -3.35 19.51
N ARG A 327 12.41 -2.12 19.23
CA ARG A 327 11.13 -1.82 18.57
C ARG A 327 11.10 -2.36 17.14
N ILE A 328 10.01 -3.05 16.79
CA ILE A 328 9.77 -3.68 15.48
C ILE A 328 8.74 -2.94 14.60
N ASP A 329 8.23 -1.80 15.08
CA ASP A 329 7.10 -1.03 14.54
C ASP A 329 7.43 -0.20 13.28
N GLY A 330 8.14 -0.82 12.33
CA GLY A 330 8.29 -0.33 10.95
C GLY A 330 7.32 -1.02 10.00
N SER A 331 7.22 -0.49 8.77
CA SER A 331 6.56 -1.17 7.66
C SER A 331 7.34 -2.43 7.25
N GLU A 332 6.61 -3.43 6.76
CA GLU A 332 7.18 -4.49 5.93
C GLU A 332 7.68 -3.85 4.60
N PRO A 333 8.92 -4.11 4.16
CA PRO A 333 9.56 -3.34 3.08
C PRO A 333 8.95 -3.45 1.68
N SER A 334 7.97 -4.34 1.42
CA SER A 334 7.28 -4.42 0.12
C SER A 334 6.06 -3.52 0.01
N MET A 335 5.49 -3.03 1.13
CA MET A 335 4.30 -2.16 1.11
C MET A 335 4.33 -1.15 2.26
N PHE A 336 4.03 0.11 1.95
CA PHE A 336 3.94 1.22 2.90
C PHE A 336 2.50 1.78 2.89
N SER A 337 2.01 2.29 4.02
CA SER A 337 0.77 3.07 4.01
C SER A 337 0.97 4.36 3.21
N PRO A 338 0.15 4.67 2.18
CA PRO A 338 0.27 5.94 1.45
C PRO A 338 0.11 7.18 2.32
N ASN A 339 -0.52 7.05 3.50
CA ASN A 339 -0.61 8.14 4.46
C ASN A 339 0.74 8.51 5.09
N LEU A 340 1.68 7.56 5.24
CA LEU A 340 3.03 7.83 5.75
C LEU A 340 3.90 8.60 4.76
N LEU A 341 3.51 8.62 3.47
CA LEU A 341 4.28 9.21 2.38
C LEU A 341 3.91 10.66 2.07
N LYS A 342 2.73 11.13 2.53
CA LYS A 342 2.15 12.44 2.16
C LYS A 342 3.05 13.62 2.53
N ASP A 343 3.56 13.59 3.75
CA ASP A 343 4.35 14.68 4.34
C ASP A 343 5.85 14.60 3.97
N ARG A 344 6.27 13.55 3.25
CA ARG A 344 7.68 13.24 2.88
C ARG A 344 8.60 13.04 4.09
N ASP A 345 8.03 12.67 5.22
CA ASP A 345 8.73 12.36 6.46
C ASP A 345 9.50 11.03 6.41
N THR A 346 10.33 10.77 7.42
CA THR A 346 11.15 9.55 7.50
C THR A 346 10.29 8.32 7.78
N VAL A 347 10.21 7.38 6.83
CA VAL A 347 9.56 6.09 7.01
C VAL A 347 10.51 5.08 7.67
N ASN A 348 9.98 4.20 8.52
CA ASN A 348 10.78 3.14 9.16
C ASN A 348 10.42 1.79 8.57
N VAL A 349 11.41 1.00 8.15
CA VAL A 349 11.23 -0.40 7.70
C VAL A 349 11.81 -1.37 8.71
N PHE A 350 11.15 -2.52 8.92
CA PHE A 350 11.75 -3.61 9.69
C PHE A 350 12.53 -4.55 8.77
N LEU A 351 13.85 -4.62 8.94
CA LEU A 351 14.72 -5.46 8.12
C LEU A 351 15.17 -6.68 8.92
N GLN A 352 14.51 -7.82 8.69
CA GLN A 352 14.77 -9.10 9.37
C GLN A 352 16.27 -9.47 9.38
N VAL A 353 16.96 -9.28 8.25
CA VAL A 353 18.40 -9.54 8.04
C VAL A 353 19.34 -8.60 8.85
N LEU A 354 18.84 -7.47 9.34
CA LEU A 354 19.54 -6.56 10.26
C LEU A 354 19.05 -6.69 11.71
N CYS A 355 17.93 -7.39 11.91
CA CYS A 355 17.30 -7.64 13.21
C CYS A 355 16.99 -6.35 13.99
N ARG A 356 16.59 -5.28 13.28
CA ARG A 356 16.20 -3.98 13.82
C ARG A 356 15.31 -3.23 12.82
N LYS A 357 14.61 -2.19 13.28
CA LYS A 357 14.06 -1.16 12.39
C LYS A 357 15.16 -0.24 11.85
N VAL A 358 14.96 0.24 10.63
CA VAL A 358 15.87 1.13 9.89
C VAL A 358 15.07 2.30 9.30
N PRO A 359 15.50 3.56 9.51
CA PRO A 359 14.89 4.71 8.85
C PRO A 359 15.29 4.77 7.36
N LEU A 360 14.35 5.22 6.53
CA LEU A 360 14.57 5.69 5.17
C LEU A 360 14.10 7.14 5.10
N ASN A 361 15.00 8.06 4.73
CA ASN A 361 14.69 9.48 4.61
C ASN A 361 14.31 9.78 3.15
N PHE A 362 13.35 10.69 2.94
CA PHE A 362 13.05 11.21 1.61
C PHE A 362 14.27 11.94 1.04
N GLU A 363 14.64 11.62 -0.21
CA GLU A 363 15.67 12.33 -0.97
C GLU A 363 15.04 13.38 -1.90
N LYS A 364 14.13 12.95 -2.76
CA LYS A 364 13.53 13.74 -3.85
C LYS A 364 12.40 12.99 -4.56
N GLU A 365 11.62 13.71 -5.34
CA GLU A 365 10.78 13.14 -6.40
C GLU A 365 11.63 12.79 -7.63
N VAL A 366 11.26 11.71 -8.33
CA VAL A 366 11.90 11.22 -9.56
C VAL A 366 10.81 10.70 -10.50
N THR A 367 10.87 11.01 -11.79
CA THR A 367 10.03 10.36 -12.80
C THR A 367 10.77 9.13 -13.35
N ILE A 368 10.14 7.95 -13.31
CA ILE A 368 10.67 6.69 -13.82
C ILE A 368 9.75 6.11 -14.91
N TYR A 369 10.29 5.22 -15.76
CA TYR A 369 9.59 4.67 -16.93
C TYR A 369 8.93 5.75 -17.80
N ASN A 370 9.63 6.88 -17.96
CA ASN A 370 9.26 8.13 -18.67
C ASN A 370 8.06 8.93 -18.11
N ASP A 371 7.08 8.29 -17.49
CA ASP A 371 5.82 8.94 -17.11
C ASP A 371 5.40 8.76 -15.63
N ILE A 372 6.08 7.95 -14.82
CA ILE A 372 5.59 7.58 -13.47
C ILE A 372 6.40 8.31 -12.38
N ASP A 373 5.78 9.26 -11.69
CA ASP A 373 6.40 9.97 -10.57
C ASP A 373 6.42 9.13 -9.28
N VAL A 374 7.61 9.02 -8.68
CA VAL A 374 7.91 8.25 -7.47
C VAL A 374 8.66 9.08 -6.44
N LEU A 375 8.47 8.75 -5.17
CA LEU A 375 9.21 9.32 -4.06
C LEU A 375 10.46 8.47 -3.80
N ARG A 376 11.66 9.02 -4.03
CA ARG A 376 12.91 8.33 -3.70
C ARG A 376 13.23 8.50 -2.22
N TYR A 377 13.37 7.37 -1.54
CA TYR A 377 13.80 7.26 -0.16
C TYR A 377 15.17 6.57 -0.06
N ARG A 378 16.08 7.07 0.78
CA ARG A 378 17.42 6.47 1.01
C ARG A 378 17.68 6.17 2.48
N THR A 379 18.47 5.14 2.76
CA THR A 379 19.04 4.89 4.10
C THR A 379 20.01 6.02 4.50
N PRO A 380 19.93 6.58 5.72
CA PRO A 380 20.87 7.59 6.21
C PRO A 380 22.34 7.11 6.22
N MET A 381 23.25 8.05 5.97
CA MET A 381 24.71 7.78 5.92
C MET A 381 25.31 7.37 7.27
N ASP A 382 24.61 7.66 8.36
CA ASP A 382 25.01 7.40 9.74
C ASP A 382 24.19 6.28 10.40
N VAL A 383 23.37 5.54 9.64
CA VAL A 383 22.50 4.48 10.16
C VAL A 383 23.28 3.35 10.86
N PHE A 384 24.51 3.09 10.41
CA PHE A 384 25.48 2.18 11.05
C PHE A 384 26.64 2.93 11.73
N GLY A 385 26.50 4.24 11.97
CA GLY A 385 27.50 5.07 12.62
C GLY A 385 27.69 4.72 14.10
N HIS A 386 28.93 4.80 14.59
CA HIS A 386 29.25 4.65 16.01
C HIS A 386 28.46 5.67 16.88
N PRO A 387 28.11 5.39 18.16
CA PRO A 387 27.29 6.29 18.98
C PRO A 387 27.84 7.71 19.19
N SER A 388 29.13 7.96 18.95
CA SER A 388 29.72 9.30 18.94
C SER A 388 29.36 10.14 17.69
N VAL A 389 28.87 9.49 16.63
CA VAL A 389 28.39 10.10 15.39
C VAL A 389 26.86 10.15 15.41
N ASN A 390 26.22 9.02 15.72
CA ASN A 390 24.77 8.91 15.86
C ASN A 390 24.40 8.38 17.27
N PRO A 391 24.08 9.26 18.24
CA PRO A 391 23.75 8.85 19.60
C PRO A 391 22.54 7.90 19.74
N ALA A 392 21.62 7.87 18.76
CA ALA A 392 20.50 6.93 18.79
C ALA A 392 20.96 5.47 18.62
N ASN A 393 22.14 5.23 18.03
CA ASN A 393 22.71 3.89 17.90
C ASN A 393 23.31 3.33 19.23
N GLN A 394 23.31 4.10 20.32
CA GLN A 394 23.94 3.71 21.59
C GLN A 394 23.50 2.33 22.12
N CYS A 395 22.21 1.98 21.99
CA CYS A 395 21.68 0.71 22.48
C CYS A 395 22.03 -0.52 21.61
N TYR A 396 22.44 -0.34 20.35
CA TYR A 396 23.00 -1.43 19.53
C TYR A 396 24.42 -1.83 19.98
N CYS A 397 25.11 -0.95 20.73
CA CYS A 397 26.47 -1.19 21.23
C CYS A 397 26.57 -1.61 22.70
N GLN A 398 25.61 -1.25 23.56
CA GLN A 398 25.66 -1.56 25.00
C GLN A 398 25.68 -3.08 25.30
N ASN A 399 25.19 -3.90 24.37
CA ASN A 399 25.15 -5.36 24.49
C ASN A 399 26.47 -6.08 24.09
N ALA A 400 27.59 -5.34 23.96
CA ALA A 400 28.87 -5.88 23.52
C ALA A 400 30.04 -5.48 24.45
N GLU A 401 31.05 -6.34 24.57
CA GLU A 401 32.31 -6.08 25.30
C GLU A 401 33.09 -4.89 24.71
N TYR A 402 32.87 -4.61 23.42
CA TYR A 402 33.45 -3.48 22.69
C TYR A 402 32.44 -2.98 21.64
N CYS A 403 32.22 -1.67 21.57
CA CYS A 403 31.40 -1.05 20.52
C CYS A 403 32.21 -0.98 19.22
N LEU A 404 31.63 -1.44 18.11
CA LEU A 404 32.32 -1.55 16.83
C LEU A 404 32.63 -0.17 16.21
N PRO A 405 33.64 -0.09 15.32
CA PRO A 405 33.78 1.05 14.41
C PRO A 405 32.50 1.27 13.58
N SER A 406 32.33 2.49 13.07
CA SER A 406 31.22 2.89 12.20
C SER A 406 31.17 2.01 10.95
N GLY A 407 29.95 1.74 10.45
CA GLY A 407 29.69 1.00 9.21
C GLY A 407 29.29 -0.47 9.39
N VAL A 408 29.36 -1.02 10.61
CA VAL A 408 29.00 -2.43 10.92
C VAL A 408 28.08 -2.51 12.13
N ILE A 409 27.16 -3.48 12.14
CA ILE A 409 26.31 -3.79 13.32
C ILE A 409 26.58 -5.21 13.83
N ASN A 410 26.37 -5.46 15.12
CA ASN A 410 26.58 -6.79 15.73
C ASN A 410 25.29 -7.61 15.76
N ALA A 411 24.99 -8.38 14.71
CA ALA A 411 23.77 -9.20 14.64
C ALA A 411 23.89 -10.59 15.33
N THR A 412 24.96 -10.83 16.11
CA THR A 412 25.34 -12.17 16.61
C THR A 412 24.21 -12.92 17.34
N LYS A 413 23.43 -12.24 18.22
CA LYS A 413 22.33 -12.88 18.95
C LYS A 413 21.24 -13.42 18.00
N CYS A 414 20.83 -12.59 17.05
CA CYS A 414 19.79 -12.90 16.07
C CYS A 414 20.19 -14.08 15.16
N TYR A 415 21.47 -14.16 14.77
CA TYR A 415 22.02 -15.27 13.99
C TYR A 415 22.38 -16.51 14.83
N GLY A 416 21.74 -16.71 15.98
CA GLY A 416 21.91 -17.91 16.80
C GLY A 416 23.33 -18.09 17.32
N ASP A 417 23.94 -17.00 17.77
CA ASP A 417 25.34 -16.89 18.23
C ASP A 417 26.43 -17.05 17.15
N ALA A 418 26.07 -17.18 15.87
CA ALA A 418 27.03 -17.02 14.79
C ALA A 418 27.52 -15.56 14.72
N PRO A 419 28.85 -15.29 14.67
CA PRO A 419 29.42 -13.94 14.76
C PRO A 419 29.27 -13.17 13.44
N ILE A 420 28.02 -12.86 13.08
CA ILE A 420 27.62 -12.19 11.84
C ILE A 420 27.46 -10.68 12.06
N PHE A 421 28.06 -9.91 11.15
CA PHE A 421 28.13 -8.46 11.24
C PHE A 421 27.67 -7.82 9.92
N PRO A 422 26.40 -7.42 9.79
CA PRO A 422 25.93 -6.71 8.61
C PRO A 422 26.57 -5.33 8.42
N SER A 423 26.72 -4.91 7.17
CA SER A 423 27.15 -3.55 6.75
C SER A 423 26.49 -3.17 5.42
N PHE A 424 26.75 -1.95 4.91
CA PHE A 424 26.62 -1.71 3.48
C PHE A 424 27.72 -2.45 2.68
N PRO A 425 27.51 -2.70 1.37
CA PRO A 425 28.53 -3.23 0.47
C PRO A 425 29.84 -2.43 0.48
N HIS A 426 30.96 -3.16 0.35
CA HIS A 426 32.33 -2.66 0.46
C HIS A 426 32.62 -1.86 1.74
N PHE A 427 31.88 -2.11 2.83
CA PHE A 427 31.90 -1.29 4.05
C PHE A 427 31.68 0.21 3.76
N PHE A 428 30.79 0.52 2.82
CA PHE A 428 30.33 1.89 2.60
C PHE A 428 29.81 2.53 3.89
N THR A 429 30.07 3.84 4.06
CA THR A 429 29.97 4.62 5.31
C THR A 429 30.81 4.11 6.49
N GLY A 430 31.72 3.15 6.29
CA GLY A 430 32.49 2.51 7.36
C GLY A 430 33.87 3.12 7.63
N ASP A 431 34.32 2.97 8.88
CA ASP A 431 35.63 3.44 9.33
C ASP A 431 36.78 2.67 8.63
N PRO A 432 37.83 3.36 8.14
CA PRO A 432 38.89 2.72 7.34
C PRO A 432 39.62 1.55 7.99
N GLU A 433 39.61 1.40 9.32
CA GLU A 433 40.20 0.22 9.97
C GLU A 433 39.54 -1.09 9.49
N LEU A 434 38.22 -1.08 9.23
CA LEU A 434 37.46 -2.25 8.78
C LEU A 434 38.02 -2.89 7.51
N TYR A 435 38.52 -2.07 6.58
CA TYR A 435 38.98 -2.52 5.25
C TYR A 435 40.44 -2.20 4.89
N SER A 436 41.17 -1.49 5.74
CA SER A 436 42.60 -1.15 5.56
C SER A 436 43.52 -2.35 5.21
N LEU A 437 43.18 -3.54 5.73
CA LEU A 437 43.86 -4.81 5.49
C LEU A 437 43.66 -5.35 4.07
N PHE A 438 42.52 -5.01 3.46
CA PHE A 438 42.10 -5.53 2.18
C PHE A 438 42.63 -4.69 1.01
N GLU A 439 42.76 -5.34 -0.14
CA GLU A 439 43.00 -4.75 -1.45
C GLU A 439 41.86 -5.21 -2.35
N GLY A 440 41.08 -4.27 -2.90
CA GLY A 440 39.88 -4.53 -3.71
C GLY A 440 38.54 -4.13 -3.08
N ILE A 441 38.53 -3.70 -1.81
CA ILE A 441 37.35 -3.07 -1.19
C ILE A 441 37.29 -1.59 -1.54
N ASN A 442 36.24 -1.18 -2.26
CA ASN A 442 36.08 0.18 -2.83
C ASN A 442 34.69 0.75 -2.50
N PRO A 443 34.53 1.57 -1.44
CA PRO A 443 33.26 2.23 -1.14
C PRO A 443 32.78 3.21 -2.23
N ASP A 444 31.54 3.07 -2.69
CA ASP A 444 30.88 3.97 -3.66
C ASP A 444 29.41 4.23 -3.23
N PRO A 445 28.94 5.49 -3.18
CA PRO A 445 27.60 5.82 -2.70
C PRO A 445 26.46 5.40 -3.64
N GLU A 446 26.64 5.49 -4.95
CA GLU A 446 25.56 5.15 -5.90
C GLU A 446 25.45 3.65 -6.14
N LEU A 447 26.55 2.92 -5.97
CA LEU A 447 26.55 1.45 -6.03
C LEU A 447 26.14 0.78 -4.71
N HIS A 448 26.44 1.37 -3.54
CA HIS A 448 26.35 0.64 -2.26
C HIS A 448 25.33 1.20 -1.25
N GLN A 449 24.77 2.40 -1.44
CA GLN A 449 23.67 2.88 -0.60
C GLN A 449 22.34 2.20 -0.96
N THR A 450 21.54 1.84 0.06
CA THR A 450 20.17 1.33 -0.14
C THR A 450 19.20 2.47 -0.44
N TYR A 451 18.35 2.28 -1.46
CA TYR A 451 17.26 3.20 -1.80
C TYR A 451 16.01 2.46 -2.29
N ALA A 452 14.85 3.12 -2.18
CA ALA A 452 13.56 2.65 -2.69
C ALA A 452 12.82 3.81 -3.36
N ASP A 453 12.21 3.54 -4.52
CA ASP A 453 11.40 4.48 -5.29
C ASP A 453 9.92 4.09 -5.14
N ILE A 454 9.24 4.75 -4.20
CA ILE A 454 7.92 4.37 -3.71
C ILE A 454 6.83 5.14 -4.46
N HIS A 455 5.81 4.43 -4.95
CA HIS A 455 4.66 5.07 -5.60
C HIS A 455 3.86 5.89 -4.55
N PRO A 456 3.71 7.22 -4.67
CA PRO A 456 3.10 8.05 -3.63
C PRO A 456 1.65 7.64 -3.30
N ARG A 457 0.85 7.30 -4.33
CA ARG A 457 -0.56 6.93 -4.17
C ARG A 457 -0.82 5.48 -3.73
N PHE A 458 -0.03 4.50 -4.15
CA PHE A 458 -0.26 3.08 -3.84
C PHE A 458 0.64 2.51 -2.73
N GLY A 459 1.75 3.18 -2.42
CA GLY A 459 2.63 2.82 -1.30
C GLY A 459 3.56 1.63 -1.52
N PHE A 460 3.60 0.99 -2.69
CA PHE A 460 4.60 -0.04 -3.00
C PHE A 460 5.86 0.56 -3.68
N PRO A 461 7.06 -0.02 -3.49
CA PRO A 461 8.25 0.34 -4.24
C PRO A 461 8.15 -0.18 -5.67
N ILE A 462 8.27 0.71 -6.66
CA ILE A 462 8.27 0.36 -8.08
C ILE A 462 9.70 -0.01 -8.52
N SER A 463 10.67 0.77 -8.06
CA SER A 463 12.10 0.54 -8.29
C SER A 463 12.88 0.73 -6.99
N GLY A 464 14.18 0.44 -7.03
CA GLY A 464 15.02 0.49 -5.85
C GLY A 464 16.08 -0.61 -5.83
N ALA A 465 16.95 -0.51 -4.83
CA ALA A 465 17.97 -1.50 -4.56
C ALA A 465 18.18 -1.64 -3.04
N SER A 466 17.73 -2.76 -2.47
CA SER A 466 18.02 -3.14 -1.08
C SER A 466 19.37 -3.83 -1.04
N ARG A 467 20.36 -3.20 -0.39
CA ARG A 467 21.80 -3.53 -0.51
C ARG A 467 22.43 -3.75 0.84
N ILE A 468 22.78 -5.00 1.13
CA ILE A 468 23.31 -5.43 2.44
C ILE A 468 24.48 -6.39 2.25
N GLN A 469 25.57 -6.12 2.96
CA GLN A 469 26.74 -7.00 3.05
C GLN A 469 26.71 -7.81 4.33
N ILE A 470 27.05 -9.09 4.21
CA ILE A 470 27.17 -10.04 5.32
C ILE A 470 28.66 -10.29 5.58
N ASN A 471 29.12 -9.95 6.78
CA ASN A 471 30.50 -10.17 7.22
C ASN A 471 30.54 -11.14 8.41
N ILE A 472 31.71 -11.71 8.69
CA ILE A 472 31.96 -12.53 9.89
C ILE A 472 33.18 -12.02 10.66
N MET A 473 33.10 -11.95 12.00
CA MET A 473 34.25 -11.54 12.81
C MET A 473 35.13 -12.73 13.23
N LEU A 474 36.44 -12.61 13.01
CA LEU A 474 37.44 -13.57 13.47
C LEU A 474 37.92 -13.26 14.89
N ASP A 475 37.51 -14.10 15.84
CA ASP A 475 38.03 -14.14 17.22
C ASP A 475 39.26 -15.08 17.29
N LYS A 476 40.38 -14.60 17.87
CA LYS A 476 41.62 -15.39 18.04
C LYS A 476 41.53 -16.36 19.21
N THR A 477 40.54 -17.23 19.17
CA THR A 477 40.40 -18.37 20.08
C THR A 477 41.60 -19.33 19.96
N PRO A 478 41.89 -20.16 20.98
CA PRO A 478 42.95 -21.17 20.88
C PRO A 478 42.81 -22.15 19.70
N LEU A 479 41.59 -22.33 19.17
CA LEU A 479 41.30 -23.17 18.02
C LEU A 479 41.78 -22.52 16.70
N LEU A 480 41.66 -21.19 16.58
CA LEU A 480 41.99 -20.46 15.34
C LEU A 480 43.33 -19.74 15.39
N ARG A 481 43.91 -19.52 16.57
CA ARG A 481 45.13 -18.72 16.81
C ARG A 481 46.30 -19.08 15.88
N ASN A 482 46.48 -20.37 15.58
CA ASN A 482 47.57 -20.85 14.72
C ASN A 482 47.26 -20.67 13.23
N GLN A 483 45.99 -20.80 12.83
CA GLN A 483 45.59 -20.64 11.42
C GLN A 483 45.47 -19.17 11.02
N GLY A 484 44.85 -18.34 11.86
CA GLY A 484 44.67 -16.90 11.65
C GLY A 484 45.80 -16.04 12.23
N ALA A 485 47.04 -16.55 12.26
CA ALA A 485 48.12 -15.95 13.05
C ALA A 485 48.43 -14.48 12.68
N ARG A 486 48.50 -14.14 11.38
CA ARG A 486 48.80 -12.78 10.88
C ARG A 486 47.62 -11.82 10.81
N LEU A 487 46.37 -12.30 10.76
CA LEU A 487 45.16 -11.45 10.86
C LEU A 487 45.15 -10.73 12.22
N LYS A 488 44.37 -9.65 12.42
CA LYS A 488 44.19 -9.06 13.76
C LYS A 488 43.24 -9.93 14.60
N ASN A 489 43.10 -9.63 15.89
CA ASN A 489 41.90 -10.09 16.63
C ASN A 489 40.73 -9.20 16.22
N ALA A 490 39.50 -9.75 16.21
CA ALA A 490 38.29 -9.05 15.76
C ALA A 490 38.37 -8.53 14.30
N THR A 491 39.17 -9.15 13.43
CA THR A 491 39.12 -8.84 11.99
C THR A 491 37.77 -9.25 11.43
N ILE A 492 37.03 -8.29 10.87
CA ILE A 492 35.78 -8.54 10.16
C ILE A 492 36.13 -8.93 8.72
N LEU A 493 35.72 -10.14 8.32
CA LEU A 493 35.93 -10.71 6.99
C LEU A 493 34.62 -10.59 6.19
N PRO A 494 34.59 -9.84 5.08
CA PRO A 494 33.41 -9.84 4.19
C PRO A 494 33.20 -11.22 3.55
N LEU A 495 31.95 -11.66 3.45
CA LEU A 495 31.57 -12.97 2.90
C LEU A 495 30.89 -12.82 1.54
N ILE A 496 29.75 -12.13 1.56
CA ILE A 496 28.94 -11.80 0.39
C ILE A 496 28.31 -10.43 0.60
N TRP A 497 27.89 -9.78 -0.48
CA TRP A 497 26.80 -8.82 -0.40
C TRP A 497 25.67 -9.20 -1.34
N ILE A 498 24.48 -8.71 -1.05
CA ILE A 498 23.27 -8.95 -1.84
C ILE A 498 22.63 -7.63 -2.24
N GLU A 499 22.19 -7.57 -3.50
CA GLU A 499 21.23 -6.57 -3.98
C GLU A 499 19.90 -7.28 -4.23
N ILE A 500 18.79 -6.70 -3.75
CA ILE A 500 17.44 -7.07 -4.18
C ILE A 500 16.87 -5.87 -4.94
N THR A 501 16.54 -6.07 -6.21
CA THR A 501 15.86 -5.07 -7.06
C THR A 501 14.50 -5.57 -7.53
N SER A 502 13.70 -4.68 -8.11
CA SER A 502 12.57 -5.06 -8.95
C SER A 502 13.00 -6.03 -10.07
N GLY A 503 12.03 -6.81 -10.57
CA GLY A 503 12.18 -7.59 -11.80
C GLY A 503 12.28 -6.72 -13.05
N ASP A 504 12.50 -7.39 -14.19
CA ASP A 504 12.27 -6.79 -15.51
C ASP A 504 10.76 -6.79 -15.76
N PHE A 505 10.07 -5.72 -15.40
CA PHE A 505 8.64 -5.57 -15.70
C PHE A 505 8.41 -5.62 -17.21
N SER A 506 7.45 -6.44 -17.65
CA SER A 506 7.02 -6.46 -19.04
C SER A 506 6.25 -5.19 -19.41
N GLU A 507 6.14 -4.92 -20.71
CA GLU A 507 5.30 -3.84 -21.24
C GLU A 507 3.86 -3.93 -20.70
N ASP A 508 3.31 -5.15 -20.52
CA ASP A 508 1.99 -5.34 -19.92
C ASP A 508 1.93 -4.84 -18.47
N VAL A 509 2.97 -5.08 -17.67
CA VAL A 509 3.07 -4.59 -16.28
C VAL A 509 3.20 -3.08 -16.25
N LEU A 510 4.09 -2.51 -17.08
CA LEU A 510 4.29 -1.05 -17.16
C LEU A 510 3.01 -0.34 -17.64
N HIS A 511 2.31 -0.92 -18.62
CA HIS A 511 1.04 -0.42 -19.13
C HIS A 511 -0.11 -0.56 -18.10
N THR A 512 -0.18 -1.68 -17.36
CA THR A 512 -1.12 -1.81 -16.23
C THR A 512 -0.84 -0.78 -15.15
N LEU A 513 0.42 -0.58 -14.78
CA LEU A 513 0.85 0.41 -13.79
C LEU A 513 0.50 1.84 -14.25
N TYR A 514 0.82 2.20 -15.49
CA TYR A 514 0.45 3.49 -16.10
C TYR A 514 -1.06 3.72 -16.08
N ILE A 515 -1.87 2.74 -16.49
CA ILE A 515 -3.34 2.84 -16.48
C ILE A 515 -3.87 2.93 -15.04
N SER A 516 -3.30 2.20 -14.09
CA SER A 516 -3.68 2.30 -12.67
C SER A 516 -3.38 3.69 -12.10
N THR A 517 -2.22 4.27 -12.41
CA THR A 517 -1.84 5.62 -11.96
C THR A 517 -2.71 6.69 -12.64
N PHE A 518 -2.55 6.87 -13.96
CA PHE A 518 -3.20 7.95 -14.69
C PHE A 518 -4.70 7.75 -14.89
N GLY A 519 -5.18 6.51 -14.98
CA GLY A 519 -6.60 6.22 -15.13
C GLY A 519 -7.41 6.55 -13.88
N LEU A 520 -6.85 6.35 -12.68
CA LEU A 520 -7.49 6.78 -11.44
C LEU A 520 -7.47 8.30 -11.28
N ASP A 521 -6.37 8.97 -11.61
CA ASP A 521 -6.31 10.44 -11.57
C ASP A 521 -7.26 11.07 -12.59
N ALA A 522 -7.28 10.56 -13.83
CA ALA A 522 -8.20 11.00 -14.88
C ALA A 522 -9.66 10.71 -14.54
N LEU A 523 -9.96 9.60 -13.87
CA LEU A 523 -11.30 9.29 -13.35
C LEU A 523 -11.70 10.28 -12.24
N GLN A 524 -10.81 10.57 -11.29
CA GLN A 524 -11.06 11.55 -10.24
C GLN A 524 -11.32 12.95 -10.81
N LEU A 525 -10.52 13.36 -11.80
CA LEU A 525 -10.63 14.63 -12.51
C LEU A 525 -11.96 14.70 -13.30
N SER A 526 -12.31 13.63 -14.01
CA SER A 526 -13.57 13.50 -14.76
C SER A 526 -14.79 13.52 -13.86
N LEU A 527 -14.74 12.89 -12.67
CA LEU A 527 -15.79 12.96 -11.67
C LEU A 527 -15.90 14.36 -11.05
N LYS A 528 -14.78 15.00 -10.69
CA LYS A 528 -14.73 16.37 -10.15
C LYS A 528 -15.33 17.39 -11.12
N TYR A 529 -14.87 17.44 -12.37
CA TYR A 529 -15.36 18.42 -13.35
C TYR A 529 -16.68 18.00 -14.02
N GLY A 530 -16.94 16.70 -14.18
CA GLY A 530 -18.19 16.19 -14.74
C GLY A 530 -19.39 16.46 -13.84
N THR A 531 -19.28 16.23 -12.52
CA THR A 531 -20.35 16.57 -11.56
C THR A 531 -20.62 18.08 -11.50
N LEU A 532 -19.57 18.91 -11.58
CA LEU A 532 -19.69 20.36 -11.68
C LEU A 532 -20.38 20.80 -12.99
N LEU A 533 -19.99 20.25 -14.14
CA LEU A 533 -20.59 20.58 -15.42
C LEU A 533 -22.07 20.15 -15.49
N ILE A 534 -22.40 18.95 -14.98
CA ILE A 534 -23.78 18.45 -14.92
C ILE A 534 -24.62 19.32 -13.97
N SER A 535 -24.09 19.74 -12.81
CA SER A 535 -24.87 20.59 -11.89
C SER A 535 -25.12 22.00 -12.46
N VAL A 536 -24.13 22.63 -13.09
CA VAL A 536 -24.29 23.94 -13.75
C VAL A 536 -25.23 23.87 -14.96
N THR A 537 -25.13 22.83 -15.79
CA THR A 537 -26.02 22.67 -16.96
C THR A 537 -27.44 22.32 -16.57
N THR A 538 -27.66 21.39 -15.63
CA THR A 538 -29.01 21.07 -15.13
C THR A 538 -29.64 22.25 -14.41
N PHE A 539 -28.90 23.01 -13.60
CA PHE A 539 -29.39 24.27 -13.00
C PHE A 539 -29.85 25.26 -14.07
N SER A 540 -29.01 25.49 -15.10
CA SER A 540 -29.32 26.41 -16.19
C SER A 540 -30.56 25.98 -16.98
N LEU A 541 -30.72 24.67 -17.23
CA LEU A 541 -31.90 24.11 -17.90
C LEU A 541 -33.17 24.20 -17.04
N ILE A 542 -33.07 24.03 -15.72
CA ILE A 542 -34.19 24.23 -14.78
C ILE A 542 -34.62 25.70 -14.78
N VAL A 543 -33.68 26.65 -14.67
CA VAL A 543 -33.97 28.10 -14.71
C VAL A 543 -34.60 28.49 -16.05
N ALA A 544 -34.04 28.04 -17.17
CA ALA A 544 -34.60 28.29 -18.50
C ALA A 544 -35.99 27.66 -18.69
N GLY A 545 -36.21 26.44 -18.17
CA GLY A 545 -37.50 25.76 -18.23
C GLY A 545 -38.58 26.45 -17.39
N VAL A 546 -38.24 26.92 -16.19
CA VAL A 546 -39.14 27.71 -15.33
C VAL A 546 -39.45 29.06 -15.98
N TYR A 547 -38.45 29.75 -16.55
CA TYR A 547 -38.66 31.00 -17.28
C TYR A 547 -39.57 30.82 -18.50
N TYR A 548 -39.34 29.77 -19.30
CA TYR A 548 -40.19 29.41 -20.44
C TYR A 548 -41.64 29.11 -20.03
N LEU A 549 -41.83 28.34 -18.94
CA LEU A 549 -43.17 28.08 -18.39
C LEU A 549 -43.86 29.36 -17.91
N ASN A 550 -43.14 30.31 -17.31
CA ASN A 550 -43.71 31.58 -16.90
C ASN A 550 -44.06 32.47 -18.11
N SER A 551 -43.16 32.59 -19.10
CA SER A 551 -43.43 33.34 -20.35
C SER A 551 -44.65 32.78 -21.08
N ARG A 552 -44.75 31.45 -21.21
CA ARG A 552 -45.91 30.78 -21.82
C ARG A 552 -47.20 30.93 -20.99
N ARG A 553 -47.09 31.05 -19.65
CA ARG A 553 -48.22 31.40 -18.78
C ARG A 553 -48.71 32.81 -19.06
N GLU A 554 -47.81 33.78 -19.19
CA GLU A 554 -48.15 35.17 -19.53
C GLU A 554 -48.82 35.29 -20.91
N GLU A 555 -48.31 34.61 -21.94
CA GLU A 555 -48.96 34.53 -23.26
C GLU A 555 -50.40 33.98 -23.20
N ILE A 556 -50.61 32.90 -22.44
CA ILE A 556 -51.94 32.29 -22.24
C ILE A 556 -52.88 33.24 -21.49
N HIS A 557 -52.38 33.96 -20.47
CA HIS A 557 -53.16 34.99 -19.78
C HIS A 557 -53.52 36.16 -20.70
N LEU A 558 -52.60 36.59 -21.57
CA LEU A 558 -52.82 37.68 -22.54
C LEU A 558 -53.78 37.28 -23.67
N GLN A 559 -53.74 36.04 -24.14
CA GLN A 559 -54.76 35.52 -25.07
C GLN A 559 -56.14 35.46 -24.40
N LYS A 560 -56.21 35.01 -23.14
CA LYS A 560 -57.48 34.93 -22.42
C LYS A 560 -58.07 36.32 -22.13
N SER A 561 -57.25 37.32 -21.79
CA SER A 561 -57.74 38.69 -21.59
C SER A 561 -58.25 39.32 -22.88
N LYS A 562 -57.55 39.14 -24.01
CA LYS A 562 -58.03 39.57 -25.35
C LYS A 562 -59.37 38.92 -25.71
N SER A 563 -59.49 37.61 -25.54
CA SER A 563 -60.73 36.88 -25.83
C SER A 563 -61.90 37.33 -24.94
N CYS A 564 -61.66 37.65 -23.66
CA CYS A 564 -62.69 38.25 -22.81
C CYS A 564 -63.08 39.66 -23.27
N ALA A 565 -62.13 40.52 -23.63
CA ALA A 565 -62.41 41.87 -24.10
C ALA A 565 -63.17 41.88 -25.45
N GLU A 566 -62.89 40.94 -26.36
CA GLU A 566 -63.67 40.74 -27.58
C GLU A 566 -65.10 40.27 -27.28
N LEU A 567 -65.29 39.41 -26.27
CA LEU A 567 -66.61 38.96 -25.83
C LEU A 567 -67.44 40.09 -25.18
N GLU A 568 -66.79 40.95 -24.39
CA GLU A 568 -67.40 42.14 -23.80
C GLU A 568 -67.73 43.20 -24.85
N ALA A 569 -66.88 43.38 -25.87
CA ALA A 569 -67.17 44.27 -27.00
C ALA A 569 -68.40 43.78 -27.81
N LEU A 570 -68.56 42.47 -27.98
CA LEU A 570 -69.73 41.88 -28.63
C LEU A 570 -71.02 42.01 -27.80
N ASN A 571 -70.96 41.84 -26.48
CA ASN A 571 -72.13 42.04 -25.60
C ASN A 571 -72.45 43.52 -25.30
N GLY A 572 -71.45 44.42 -25.40
CA GLY A 572 -71.62 45.86 -25.21
C GLY A 572 -72.28 46.58 -26.39
N GLY A 573 -72.41 45.93 -27.55
CA GLY A 573 -72.95 46.48 -28.80
C GLY A 573 -74.46 46.75 -28.84
N GLY A 574 -75.10 47.04 -27.70
CA GLY A 574 -76.54 47.28 -27.56
C GLY A 574 -77.01 48.65 -28.06
N GLY A 575 -76.67 49.05 -29.29
CA GLY A 575 -76.99 50.37 -29.85
C GLY A 575 -77.29 50.35 -31.34
N ILE A 576 -78.53 50.67 -31.72
CA ILE A 576 -78.96 50.77 -33.12
C ILE A 576 -78.34 52.01 -33.78
N LEU A 577 -77.72 51.85 -34.95
CA LEU A 577 -77.43 52.96 -35.85
C LEU A 577 -77.65 52.54 -37.31
N LEU A 578 -78.47 53.30 -38.02
CA LEU A 578 -79.08 52.92 -39.30
C LEU A 578 -78.79 54.02 -40.33
N VAL A 579 -77.90 53.73 -41.29
CA VAL A 579 -77.52 54.65 -42.39
C VAL A 579 -77.45 53.86 -43.71
N GLN A 580 -77.78 54.52 -44.82
CA GLN A 580 -78.13 53.90 -46.09
C GLN A 580 -76.94 53.51 -46.99
N HIS A 581 -77.19 52.54 -47.88
CA HIS A 581 -76.39 52.30 -49.09
C HIS A 581 -76.37 53.52 -50.04
N MET A 582 -75.24 53.74 -50.71
CA MET A 582 -75.22 54.07 -52.14
C MET A 582 -73.90 53.63 -52.80
N ASN A 583 -73.92 53.44 -54.12
CA ASN A 583 -72.84 52.81 -54.90
C ASN A 583 -71.84 53.81 -55.49
N LEU A 584 -70.60 53.37 -55.80
CA LEU A 584 -69.97 53.51 -57.13
C LEU A 584 -68.60 52.78 -57.25
N MET A 585 -68.17 52.56 -58.50
CA MET A 585 -66.95 51.89 -58.99
C MET A 585 -66.39 52.72 -60.19
N PRO A 586 -65.21 52.42 -60.79
CA PRO A 586 -63.92 52.00 -60.24
C PRO A 586 -62.65 52.66 -60.91
N ALA A 587 -61.45 52.37 -60.37
CA ALA A 587 -60.12 52.40 -61.07
C ALA A 587 -59.54 53.78 -61.52
N PRO A 588 -58.28 53.91 -62.04
CA PRO A 588 -57.19 52.91 -62.18
C PRO A 588 -55.75 53.33 -61.74
N VAL A 589 -54.90 52.31 -61.46
CA VAL A 589 -53.46 52.10 -61.83
C VAL A 589 -52.41 53.25 -61.81
N GLN A 590 -51.26 53.03 -61.14
CA GLN A 590 -49.89 53.17 -61.73
C GLN A 590 -48.75 52.50 -60.93
N ILE A 591 -47.61 52.24 -61.59
CA ILE A 591 -46.39 51.57 -61.08
C ILE A 591 -45.14 52.24 -61.69
N PRO A 592 -44.06 52.45 -60.92
CA PRO A 592 -42.70 52.10 -61.39
C PRO A 592 -41.78 51.55 -60.26
N SER A 593 -40.50 51.17 -60.47
CA SER A 593 -39.91 50.16 -61.38
C SER A 593 -38.37 50.16 -61.23
N VAL A 594 -37.79 49.02 -60.82
CA VAL A 594 -36.41 48.47 -61.01
C VAL A 594 -35.27 49.37 -61.57
N GLN A 595 -34.10 49.38 -60.91
CA GLN A 595 -32.67 49.26 -61.38
C GLN A 595 -31.78 49.51 -60.12
N VAL A 596 -30.89 48.65 -59.60
CA VAL A 596 -29.70 47.93 -60.14
C VAL A 596 -28.47 48.82 -60.34
N GLY A 597 -27.39 48.53 -59.57
CA GLY A 597 -26.05 49.12 -59.62
C GLY A 597 -25.02 48.14 -59.03
N ARG A 598 -23.72 48.26 -59.37
CA ARG A 598 -22.73 47.15 -59.22
C ARG A 598 -21.29 47.65 -59.03
N ARG A 599 -20.43 46.81 -58.40
CA ARG A 599 -18.92 46.91 -58.33
C ARG A 599 -18.37 48.04 -57.41
N GLN A 600 -17.15 48.00 -56.85
CA GLN A 600 -16.02 47.04 -56.96
C GLN A 600 -15.05 47.06 -55.72
N GLU A 601 -14.33 45.94 -55.50
CA GLU A 601 -12.98 45.74 -54.87
C GLU A 601 -12.56 46.07 -53.40
N ARG A 602 -11.73 45.11 -52.92
CA ARG A 602 -10.76 44.93 -51.80
C ARG A 602 -9.65 46.02 -51.66
N PRO A 603 -8.63 45.97 -50.73
CA PRO A 603 -8.15 44.84 -49.87
C PRO A 603 -7.74 45.16 -48.39
N ALA A 604 -7.22 44.13 -47.68
CA ALA A 604 -6.11 44.15 -46.67
C ALA A 604 -6.28 44.95 -45.33
N ASP A 605 -5.61 44.61 -44.20
CA ASP A 605 -4.87 43.41 -43.76
C ASP A 605 -4.76 43.38 -42.20
N ALA A 606 -4.31 42.23 -41.65
CA ALA A 606 -3.73 41.94 -40.33
C ALA A 606 -3.80 42.95 -39.15
N VAL A 607 -4.19 42.45 -37.96
CA VAL A 607 -3.31 41.83 -36.93
C VAL A 607 -4.07 40.69 -36.25
#